data_AF-A0A4S5B280-F1
#
_entry.id   AF-A0A4S5B280-F1
#
_cell.length_a   1.000
_cell.length_b   1.000
_cell.length_c   1.000
_cell.angle_alpha   90.00
_cell.angle_beta   90.00
_cell.angle_gamma   90.00
#
_symmetry.space_group_name_H-M   'P 1'
#
loop_
_entity.id
_entity.type
_entity.pdbx_description
1 polymer ?
#
loop_
_entity_poly.entity_id
_entity_poly.type
_entity_poly.pdbx_seq_one_letter_code
_entity_poly.pdbx_strand_id
1 'polypeptide(L)'
;MTNIFLARAGTSNYPQNAVLWFLPCLFVTEMLFLGTFTLVKSKRAIRHDWAVAATLATVSFLSIMVMHSFGLPIDRLRLPWALDILPFSMLFYCIGYLLSRFFLMPCMQKSEPKASLHIVYAVIGMAGLDLLWIFDELTGLSVNLNGASTSNPFWMLCAALLGFISSLMLCVAIDCRLLQFLGRASLTIMCVHEPVKRVLCSVMAKILGMNTDALRVNLAYAMLVTVATVAICVAVHLIMDRFVPVLIGSSRHNPVLQDKTTA
;
A
#
# COMPACT_ATOMS: atom_id res chain seq x y z
N MET A 1 20.79 -16.32 9.23
CA MET A 1 21.21 -15.30 8.23
C MET A 1 20.42 -15.36 6.92
N THR A 2 19.73 -16.48 6.61
CA THR A 2 18.82 -16.64 5.46
C THR A 2 17.55 -15.78 5.51
N ASN A 3 17.19 -15.21 6.66
CA ASN A 3 15.90 -14.55 6.89
C ASN A 3 15.83 -13.08 6.46
N ILE A 4 16.96 -12.38 6.28
CA ILE A 4 16.96 -11.02 5.71
C ILE A 4 16.57 -11.08 4.23
N PHE A 5 17.05 -12.11 3.50
CA PHE A 5 16.73 -12.33 2.10
C PHE A 5 15.28 -12.77 1.86
N LEU A 6 14.67 -13.43 2.86
CA LEU A 6 13.28 -13.89 2.77
C LEU A 6 12.25 -12.75 2.89
N ALA A 7 12.63 -11.67 3.57
CA ALA A 7 11.87 -10.42 3.69
C ALA A 7 10.34 -10.59 3.91
N ARG A 8 9.94 -11.60 4.70
CA ARG A 8 8.54 -11.91 5.01
C ARG A 8 8.37 -12.28 6.49
N ALA A 9 7.29 -11.80 7.10
CA ALA A 9 6.89 -12.26 8.42
C ALA A 9 5.96 -13.47 8.31
N GLY A 10 6.22 -14.47 9.16
CA GLY A 10 5.29 -15.56 9.42
C GLY A 10 5.12 -15.73 10.93
N THR A 11 4.05 -16.41 11.34
CA THR A 11 3.71 -16.68 12.75
C THR A 11 4.84 -17.27 13.59
N SER A 12 5.84 -17.93 12.97
CA SER A 12 7.05 -18.44 13.64
C SER A 12 8.34 -17.62 13.37
N ASN A 13 8.36 -16.76 12.35
CA ASN A 13 9.55 -16.03 11.91
C ASN A 13 9.25 -14.52 11.86
N TYR A 14 9.72 -13.81 12.88
CA TYR A 14 9.71 -12.35 13.02
C TYR A 14 8.34 -11.66 12.90
N PRO A 15 7.48 -11.76 13.94
CA PRO A 15 6.28 -10.92 14.06
C PRO A 15 6.60 -9.42 14.19
N GLN A 16 7.88 -9.02 14.24
CA GLN A 16 8.32 -7.63 14.25
C GLN A 16 8.22 -6.94 12.88
N ASN A 17 8.22 -7.69 11.78
CA ASN A 17 8.34 -7.17 10.41
C ASN A 17 7.13 -7.55 9.54
N ALA A 18 5.95 -7.70 10.16
CA ALA A 18 4.76 -8.19 9.47
C ALA A 18 4.17 -7.22 8.47
N VAL A 19 4.57 -5.95 8.52
CA VAL A 19 4.15 -4.96 7.54
C VAL A 19 5.23 -4.73 6.48
N LEU A 20 6.50 -4.94 6.82
CA LEU A 20 7.65 -4.64 5.95
C LEU A 20 7.77 -5.52 4.70
N TRP A 21 7.11 -6.69 4.65
CA TRP A 21 7.20 -7.60 3.48
C TRP A 21 6.64 -7.00 2.18
N PHE A 22 5.76 -6.00 2.28
CA PHE A 22 5.18 -5.33 1.14
C PHE A 22 6.19 -4.43 0.40
N LEU A 23 7.17 -3.83 1.08
CA LEU A 23 8.14 -2.91 0.45
C LEU A 23 9.07 -3.58 -0.56
N PRO A 24 9.75 -4.71 -0.22
CA PRO A 24 10.54 -5.45 -1.20
C PRO A 24 9.70 -5.92 -2.39
N CYS A 25 8.47 -6.39 -2.12
CA CYS A 25 7.55 -6.82 -3.16
C CYS A 25 7.22 -5.67 -4.13
N LEU A 26 6.86 -4.49 -3.60
CA LEU A 26 6.58 -3.30 -4.41
C LEU A 26 7.82 -2.88 -5.22
N PHE A 27 9.00 -2.88 -4.60
CA PHE A 27 10.25 -2.55 -5.29
C PHE A 27 10.54 -3.49 -6.45
N VAL A 28 10.41 -4.82 -6.26
CA VAL A 28 10.62 -5.79 -7.34
C VAL A 28 9.57 -5.64 -8.44
N THR A 29 8.30 -5.45 -8.08
CA THR A 29 7.20 -5.16 -9.02
C THR A 29 7.51 -3.93 -9.87
N GLU A 30 7.96 -2.84 -9.26
CA GLU A 30 8.31 -1.61 -9.95
C GLU A 30 9.51 -1.81 -10.89
N MET A 31 10.57 -2.46 -10.43
CA MET A 31 11.75 -2.77 -11.26
C MET A 31 11.38 -3.65 -12.45
N LEU A 32 10.52 -4.65 -12.25
CA LEU A 32 10.05 -5.54 -13.32
C LEU A 32 9.17 -4.78 -14.31
N PHE A 33 8.23 -3.96 -13.82
CA PHE A 33 7.39 -3.11 -14.64
C PHE A 33 8.25 -2.16 -15.49
N LEU A 34 9.14 -1.38 -14.89
CA LEU A 34 10.04 -0.47 -15.60
C LEU A 34 10.98 -1.22 -16.57
N GLY A 35 11.48 -2.39 -16.17
CA GLY A 35 12.28 -3.27 -17.02
C GLY A 35 11.53 -3.70 -18.28
N THR A 36 10.28 -4.15 -18.16
CA THR A 36 9.45 -4.48 -19.32
C THR A 36 9.19 -3.27 -20.22
N PHE A 37 8.89 -2.11 -19.65
CA PHE A 37 8.64 -0.88 -20.41
C PHE A 37 9.88 -0.40 -21.16
N THR A 38 11.07 -0.41 -20.54
CA THR A 38 12.33 -0.03 -21.20
C THR A 38 12.71 -0.98 -22.33
N LEU A 39 12.52 -2.29 -22.14
CA LEU A 39 12.76 -3.30 -23.18
C LEU A 39 11.80 -3.17 -24.37
N VAL A 40 10.52 -2.88 -24.11
CA VAL A 40 9.52 -2.69 -25.17
C VAL A 40 9.71 -1.35 -25.89
N LYS A 41 9.99 -0.27 -25.16
CA LYS A 41 10.21 1.07 -25.73
C LYS A 41 11.45 1.14 -26.63
N SER A 42 12.48 0.35 -26.33
CA SER A 42 13.64 0.15 -27.21
C SER A 42 13.27 -0.49 -28.55
N LYS A 43 12.19 -1.28 -28.61
CA LYS A 43 11.79 -2.06 -29.79
C LYS A 43 10.55 -1.54 -30.52
N ARG A 44 9.74 -0.63 -29.96
CA ARG A 44 8.51 -0.15 -30.60
C ARG A 44 8.07 1.22 -30.08
N ALA A 45 7.56 2.06 -31.00
CA ALA A 45 7.05 3.39 -30.71
C ALA A 45 5.85 3.37 -29.72
N ILE A 46 5.95 4.24 -28.71
CA ILE A 46 5.05 4.80 -27.66
C ILE A 46 3.53 4.49 -27.68
N ARG A 47 2.94 3.97 -28.76
CA ARG A 47 1.49 3.82 -28.92
C ARG A 47 0.87 2.65 -28.13
N HIS A 48 1.66 1.68 -27.68
CA HIS A 48 1.15 0.43 -27.05
C HIS A 48 1.44 0.28 -25.54
N ASP A 49 1.85 1.35 -24.85
CA ASP A 49 2.17 1.32 -23.42
C ASP A 49 1.04 0.75 -22.54
N TRP A 50 -0.23 1.07 -22.85
CA TRP A 50 -1.39 0.53 -22.15
C TRP A 50 -1.62 -0.96 -22.46
N ALA A 51 -1.29 -1.40 -23.68
CA ALA A 51 -1.42 -2.78 -24.09
C ALA A 51 -0.39 -3.66 -23.37
N VAL A 52 0.84 -3.18 -23.17
CA VAL A 52 1.86 -3.86 -22.36
C VAL A 52 1.37 -4.06 -20.93
N ALA A 53 0.87 -2.99 -20.29
CA ALA A 53 0.32 -3.08 -18.94
C ALA A 53 -0.89 -4.03 -18.87
N ALA A 54 -1.78 -4.00 -19.86
CA ALA A 54 -2.92 -4.93 -19.94
C ALA A 54 -2.45 -6.39 -20.09
N THR A 55 -1.44 -6.66 -20.93
CA THR A 55 -0.87 -8.01 -21.07
C THR A 55 -0.19 -8.50 -19.80
N LEU A 56 0.51 -7.62 -19.08
CA LEU A 56 1.12 -7.97 -17.80
C LEU A 56 0.05 -8.27 -16.74
N ALA A 57 -1.04 -7.51 -16.71
CA ALA A 57 -2.17 -7.75 -15.82
C ALA A 57 -2.84 -9.11 -16.12
N THR A 58 -3.09 -9.43 -17.39
CA THR A 58 -3.72 -10.70 -17.77
C THR A 58 -2.83 -11.91 -17.48
N VAL A 59 -1.53 -11.81 -17.77
CA VAL A 59 -0.55 -12.85 -17.43
C VAL A 59 -0.47 -13.05 -15.91
N SER A 60 -0.46 -11.96 -15.14
CA SER A 60 -0.44 -12.02 -13.67
C SER A 60 -1.71 -12.67 -13.11
N PHE A 61 -2.89 -12.30 -13.62
CA PHE A 61 -4.15 -12.91 -13.22
C PHE A 61 -4.21 -14.40 -13.57
N LEU A 62 -3.76 -14.79 -14.77
CA LEU A 62 -3.67 -16.18 -15.17
C LEU A 62 -2.71 -16.98 -14.27
N SER A 63 -1.58 -16.40 -13.90
CA SER A 63 -0.65 -17.00 -12.94
C SER A 63 -1.31 -17.26 -11.58
N ILE A 64 -2.13 -16.33 -11.08
CA ILE A 64 -2.85 -16.49 -9.82
C ILE A 64 -3.91 -17.59 -9.94
N MET A 65 -4.67 -17.62 -11.05
CA MET A 65 -5.66 -18.67 -11.33
C MET A 65 -5.00 -20.05 -11.35
N VAL A 66 -3.91 -20.21 -12.10
CA VAL A 66 -3.13 -21.45 -12.18
C VAL A 66 -2.67 -21.88 -10.79
N MET A 67 -2.06 -20.96 -10.04
CA MET A 67 -1.56 -21.23 -8.70
C MET A 67 -2.67 -21.68 -7.73
N HIS A 68 -3.85 -21.08 -7.82
CA HIS A 68 -5.03 -21.47 -7.06
C HIS A 68 -5.55 -22.85 -7.48
N SER A 69 -5.67 -23.12 -8.80
CA SER A 69 -6.17 -24.39 -9.33
C SER A 69 -5.27 -25.59 -9.01
N PHE A 70 -3.95 -25.41 -9.00
CA PHE A 70 -3.01 -26.48 -8.67
C PHE A 70 -2.87 -26.72 -7.15
N GLY A 71 -3.53 -25.92 -6.30
CA GLY A 71 -3.45 -26.07 -4.85
C GLY A 71 -2.02 -26.10 -4.32
N LEU A 72 -1.11 -25.40 -5.01
CA LEU A 72 0.31 -25.44 -4.68
C LEU A 72 0.49 -24.97 -3.23
N PRO A 73 1.19 -25.72 -2.37
CA PRO A 73 1.43 -25.32 -1.00
C PRO A 73 2.51 -24.23 -0.97
N ILE A 74 2.13 -23.00 -1.34
CA ILE A 74 3.00 -21.81 -1.31
C ILE A 74 3.48 -21.53 0.13
N ASP A 75 2.74 -22.03 1.12
CA ASP A 75 3.15 -22.02 2.53
C ASP A 75 4.54 -22.64 2.75
N ARG A 76 4.93 -23.62 1.92
CA ARG A 76 6.21 -24.34 2.01
C ARG A 76 7.31 -23.77 1.11
N LEU A 77 6.97 -23.25 -0.07
CA LEU A 77 7.96 -22.72 -1.02
C LEU A 77 8.06 -21.19 -0.90
N ARG A 78 8.81 -20.72 0.09
CA ARG A 78 9.02 -19.28 0.32
C ARG A 78 10.23 -18.78 -0.45
N LEU A 79 9.97 -18.09 -1.56
CA LEU A 79 11.03 -17.47 -2.35
C LEU A 79 11.55 -16.18 -1.68
N PRO A 80 12.82 -15.82 -1.91
CA PRO A 80 13.36 -14.55 -1.42
C PRO A 80 12.64 -13.37 -2.06
N TRP A 81 12.67 -12.21 -1.40
CA TRP A 81 12.06 -10.95 -1.88
C TRP A 81 10.54 -10.99 -2.12
N ALA A 82 9.81 -11.89 -1.46
CA ALA A 82 8.36 -12.06 -1.64
C ALA A 82 7.94 -12.29 -3.11
N LEU A 83 8.81 -12.96 -3.89
CA LEU A 83 8.57 -13.28 -5.31
C LEU A 83 7.33 -14.15 -5.54
N ASP A 84 6.90 -14.89 -4.53
CA ASP A 84 5.69 -15.71 -4.58
C ASP A 84 4.40 -14.86 -4.57
N ILE A 85 4.46 -13.63 -4.02
CA ILE A 85 3.34 -12.67 -4.00
C ILE A 85 3.40 -11.72 -5.20
N LEU A 86 4.51 -11.73 -5.95
CA LEU A 86 4.73 -10.89 -7.13
C LEU A 86 3.54 -10.88 -8.10
N PRO A 87 2.87 -12.01 -8.44
CA PRO A 87 1.73 -11.97 -9.36
C PRO A 87 0.58 -11.12 -8.84
N PHE A 88 0.29 -11.15 -7.53
CA PHE A 88 -0.73 -10.31 -6.92
C PHE A 88 -0.34 -8.83 -6.99
N SER A 89 0.92 -8.51 -6.62
CA SER A 89 1.42 -7.13 -6.64
C SER A 89 1.43 -6.56 -8.06
N MET A 90 1.94 -7.31 -9.04
CA MET A 90 1.96 -6.94 -10.46
C MET A 90 0.56 -6.72 -11.03
N LEU A 91 -0.41 -7.56 -10.67
CA LEU A 91 -1.81 -7.40 -11.09
C LEU A 91 -2.36 -6.05 -10.63
N PHE A 92 -2.27 -5.76 -9.32
CA PHE A 92 -2.78 -4.51 -8.76
C PHE A 92 -2.01 -3.28 -9.25
N TYR A 93 -0.69 -3.40 -9.43
CA TYR A 93 0.15 -2.34 -9.97
C TYR A 93 -0.26 -1.98 -11.40
N CYS A 94 -0.44 -2.97 -12.27
CA CYS A 94 -0.85 -2.75 -13.67
C CYS A 94 -2.28 -2.18 -13.77
N ILE A 95 -3.21 -2.67 -12.95
CA ILE A 95 -4.57 -2.14 -12.84
C ILE A 95 -4.53 -0.67 -12.39
N GLY A 96 -3.75 -0.36 -11.35
CA GLY A 96 -3.57 1.00 -10.87
C GLY A 96 -3.00 1.93 -11.94
N TYR A 97 -1.99 1.48 -12.71
CA TYR A 97 -1.45 2.23 -13.84
C TYR A 97 -2.51 2.50 -14.92
N LEU A 98 -3.26 1.48 -15.34
CA LEU A 98 -4.33 1.63 -16.34
C LEU A 98 -5.42 2.59 -15.84
N LEU A 99 -5.87 2.41 -14.60
CA LEU A 99 -6.93 3.24 -14.01
C LEU A 99 -6.48 4.68 -13.82
N SER A 100 -5.22 4.91 -13.42
CA SER A 100 -4.66 6.26 -13.30
C SER A 100 -4.68 7.00 -14.64
N ARG A 101 -4.35 6.29 -15.72
CA ARG A 101 -4.31 6.84 -17.08
C ARG A 101 -5.70 7.11 -17.65
N PHE A 102 -6.64 6.19 -17.47
CA PHE A 102 -7.98 6.28 -18.07
C PHE A 102 -8.98 7.07 -17.24
N PHE A 103 -8.90 7.02 -15.91
CA PHE A 103 -9.90 7.57 -15.02
C PHE A 103 -9.38 8.79 -14.25
N LEU A 104 -8.19 8.68 -13.67
CA LEU A 104 -7.70 9.70 -12.73
C LEU A 104 -7.22 10.97 -13.42
N MET A 105 -6.43 10.83 -14.49
CA MET A 105 -5.96 11.96 -15.31
C MET A 105 -7.12 12.80 -15.88
N PRO A 106 -8.16 12.22 -16.50
CA PRO A 106 -9.32 13.00 -16.96
C PRO A 106 -10.17 13.61 -15.84
N CYS A 107 -10.27 12.95 -14.68
CA CYS A 107 -11.10 13.41 -13.56
C CYS A 107 -10.48 14.61 -12.84
N MET A 108 -9.15 14.59 -12.62
CA MET A 108 -8.41 15.67 -11.94
C MET A 108 -8.29 16.94 -12.79
N GLN A 109 -8.35 16.84 -14.11
CA GLN A 109 -8.20 18.00 -14.99
C GLN A 109 -9.50 18.78 -15.23
N LYS A 110 -10.66 18.22 -14.85
CA LYS A 110 -11.96 18.72 -15.32
C LYS A 110 -12.82 19.41 -14.27
N SER A 111 -12.41 19.50 -13.00
CA SER A 111 -13.31 20.07 -11.99
C SER A 111 -12.57 20.57 -10.75
N GLU A 112 -12.72 21.86 -10.46
CA GLU A 112 -12.83 22.34 -9.07
C GLU A 112 -14.19 21.84 -8.56
N PRO A 113 -14.25 20.80 -7.71
CA PRO A 113 -15.53 20.29 -7.23
C PRO A 113 -16.27 21.38 -6.44
N LYS A 114 -17.49 21.68 -6.86
CA LYS A 114 -18.41 22.52 -6.07
C LYS A 114 -18.64 21.84 -4.71
N ALA A 115 -18.85 22.60 -3.64
CA ALA A 115 -19.02 22.06 -2.29
C ALA A 115 -20.11 20.96 -2.17
N SER A 116 -21.15 21.01 -3.01
CA SER A 116 -22.20 19.98 -3.09
C SER A 116 -21.70 18.63 -3.63
N LEU A 117 -20.64 18.62 -4.44
CA LEU A 117 -20.07 17.43 -5.06
C LEU A 117 -19.21 16.62 -4.07
N HIS A 118 -18.57 17.28 -3.10
CA HIS A 118 -17.83 16.58 -2.03
C HIS A 118 -18.73 15.69 -1.17
N ILE A 119 -19.95 16.16 -0.86
CA ILE A 119 -20.93 15.38 -0.10
C ILE A 119 -21.35 14.15 -0.90
N VAL A 120 -21.58 14.30 -2.21
CA VAL A 120 -21.93 13.19 -3.10
C VAL A 120 -20.81 12.15 -3.15
N TYR A 121 -19.56 12.57 -3.29
CA TYR A 121 -18.42 11.65 -3.26
C TYR A 121 -18.26 10.94 -1.92
N ALA A 122 -18.49 11.64 -0.80
CA ALA A 122 -18.47 11.02 0.53
C ALA A 122 -19.54 9.94 0.66
N VAL A 123 -20.78 10.23 0.21
CA VAL A 123 -21.89 9.27 0.25
C VAL A 123 -21.60 8.06 -0.63
N ILE A 124 -21.07 8.27 -1.85
CA ILE A 124 -20.69 7.16 -2.74
C ILE A 124 -19.56 6.32 -2.12
N GLY A 125 -18.55 6.97 -1.51
CA GLY A 125 -17.45 6.28 -0.82
C GLY A 125 -17.95 5.41 0.34
N MET A 126 -18.82 5.97 1.19
CA MET A 126 -19.41 5.23 2.32
C MET A 126 -20.30 4.07 1.83
N ALA A 127 -21.19 4.32 0.86
CA ALA A 127 -22.03 3.28 0.28
C ALA A 127 -21.20 2.15 -0.37
N GLY A 128 -20.05 2.48 -0.97
CA GLY A 128 -19.11 1.49 -1.50
C GLY A 128 -18.44 0.65 -0.42
N LEU A 129 -18.16 1.22 0.76
CA LEU A 129 -17.66 0.49 1.93
C LEU A 129 -18.72 -0.43 2.54
N ASP A 130 -19.97 0.04 2.63
CA ASP A 130 -21.08 -0.78 3.09
C ASP A 130 -21.33 -1.96 2.13
N LEU A 131 -21.25 -1.71 0.82
CA LEU A 131 -21.36 -2.76 -0.19
C LEU A 131 -20.23 -3.79 -0.08
N LEU A 132 -19.01 -3.36 0.24
CA LEU A 132 -17.89 -4.28 0.50
C LEU A 132 -18.15 -5.18 1.68
N TRP A 133 -18.69 -4.64 2.76
CA TRP A 133 -19.01 -5.43 3.94
C TRP A 133 -20.07 -6.50 3.62
N ILE A 134 -21.17 -6.10 2.94
CA ILE A 134 -22.19 -7.05 2.49
C ILE A 134 -21.59 -8.11 1.56
N PHE A 135 -20.71 -7.69 0.65
CA PHE A 135 -20.04 -8.58 -0.30
C PHE A 135 -19.14 -9.60 0.40
N ASP A 136 -18.38 -9.17 1.41
CA ASP A 136 -17.52 -10.03 2.23
C ASP A 136 -18.32 -11.09 2.98
N GLU A 137 -19.43 -10.67 3.61
CA GLU A 137 -20.35 -11.56 4.33
C GLU A 137 -21.03 -12.58 3.40
N LEU A 138 -21.41 -12.15 2.19
CA LEU A 138 -22.07 -13.01 1.20
C LEU A 138 -21.12 -14.05 0.58
N THR A 139 -19.87 -13.66 0.34
CA THR A 139 -18.90 -14.50 -0.36
C THR A 139 -18.01 -15.33 0.57
N GLY A 140 -17.96 -14.99 1.87
CA GLY A 140 -17.07 -15.63 2.83
C GLY A 140 -15.60 -15.52 2.42
N LEU A 141 -15.24 -14.38 1.82
CA LEU A 141 -13.95 -14.20 1.16
C LEU A 141 -12.82 -14.14 2.19
N SER A 142 -11.97 -15.17 2.22
CA SER A 142 -10.74 -15.14 3.01
C SER A 142 -9.56 -14.82 2.10
N VAL A 143 -8.94 -13.66 2.33
CA VAL A 143 -7.77 -13.19 1.59
C VAL A 143 -6.60 -13.05 2.54
N ASN A 144 -5.53 -13.80 2.27
CA ASN A 144 -4.26 -13.64 2.95
C ASN A 144 -3.14 -13.47 1.92
N LEU A 145 -2.88 -12.22 1.53
CA LEU A 145 -1.80 -11.88 0.61
C LEU A 145 -0.42 -12.25 1.18
N ASN A 146 -0.24 -12.15 2.50
CA ASN A 146 0.97 -12.61 3.16
C ASN A 146 1.08 -14.14 3.27
N GLY A 147 0.06 -14.90 2.87
CA GLY A 147 0.18 -16.34 2.61
C GLY A 147 0.14 -16.68 1.12
N ALA A 148 0.03 -15.67 0.24
CA ALA A 148 -0.32 -15.85 -1.17
C ALA A 148 -1.56 -16.74 -1.38
N SER A 149 -2.48 -16.72 -0.41
CA SER A 149 -3.64 -17.61 -0.34
C SER A 149 -4.94 -16.80 -0.38
N THR A 150 -5.87 -17.24 -1.22
CA THR A 150 -7.19 -16.63 -1.39
C THR A 150 -8.22 -17.71 -1.67
N SER A 151 -9.41 -17.59 -1.09
CA SER A 151 -10.50 -18.54 -1.33
C SER A 151 -11.00 -18.52 -2.77
N ASN A 152 -11.09 -17.32 -3.37
CA ASN A 152 -11.44 -17.16 -4.77
C ASN A 152 -10.76 -15.91 -5.36
N PRO A 153 -9.84 -16.04 -6.32
CA PRO A 153 -9.10 -14.89 -6.81
C PRO A 153 -9.92 -13.92 -7.70
N PHE A 154 -11.04 -14.36 -8.28
CA PHE A 154 -11.96 -13.47 -9.00
C PHE A 154 -12.68 -12.54 -8.01
N TRP A 155 -13.29 -13.10 -6.96
CA TRP A 155 -13.97 -12.31 -5.94
C TRP A 155 -13.01 -11.39 -5.18
N MET A 156 -11.77 -11.84 -4.95
CA MET A 156 -10.70 -10.99 -4.42
C MET A 156 -10.45 -9.77 -5.30
N LEU A 157 -10.38 -9.93 -6.63
CA LEU A 157 -10.18 -8.81 -7.54
C LEU A 157 -11.37 -7.84 -7.50
N CYS A 158 -12.61 -8.36 -7.48
CA CYS A 158 -13.81 -7.53 -7.35
C CYS A 158 -13.82 -6.73 -6.05
N ALA A 159 -13.55 -7.37 -4.91
CA ALA A 159 -13.47 -6.71 -3.61
C ALA A 159 -12.36 -5.65 -3.58
N ALA A 160 -11.17 -5.96 -4.12
CA ALA A 160 -10.07 -5.02 -4.14
C ALA A 160 -10.36 -3.79 -5.02
N LEU A 161 -10.99 -3.97 -6.19
CA LEU A 161 -11.40 -2.86 -7.05
C LEU A 161 -12.49 -2.00 -6.39
N LEU A 162 -13.48 -2.62 -5.77
CA LEU A 162 -14.55 -1.91 -5.07
C LEU A 162 -13.99 -1.11 -3.88
N GLY A 163 -13.07 -1.70 -3.10
CA GLY A 163 -12.33 -1.02 -2.01
C GLY A 163 -11.45 0.11 -2.48
N PHE A 164 -10.77 -0.07 -3.61
CA PHE A 164 -9.98 1.00 -4.21
C PHE A 164 -10.86 2.17 -4.65
N ILE A 165 -11.97 1.91 -5.34
CA ILE A 165 -12.88 2.97 -5.82
C ILE A 165 -13.52 3.70 -4.64
N SER A 166 -14.01 2.98 -3.63
CA SER A 166 -14.65 3.58 -2.45
C SER A 166 -13.70 4.46 -1.65
N SER A 167 -12.48 3.96 -1.39
CA SER A 167 -11.43 4.74 -0.70
C SER A 167 -10.99 5.96 -1.51
N LEU A 168 -10.89 5.84 -2.84
CA LEU A 168 -10.55 6.96 -3.70
C LEU A 168 -11.62 8.06 -3.69
N MET A 169 -12.90 7.69 -3.76
CA MET A 169 -13.99 8.66 -3.64
C MET A 169 -13.98 9.36 -2.27
N LEU A 170 -13.66 8.62 -1.20
CA LEU A 170 -13.54 9.19 0.14
C LEU A 170 -12.35 10.16 0.26
N CYS A 171 -11.21 9.85 -0.39
CA CYS A 171 -10.04 10.73 -0.43
C CYS A 171 -10.33 12.02 -1.20
N VAL A 172 -11.09 11.95 -2.29
CA VAL A 172 -11.52 13.15 -3.04
C VAL A 172 -12.52 13.97 -2.22
N ALA A 173 -13.37 13.32 -1.43
CA ALA A 173 -14.33 14.01 -0.58
C ALA A 173 -13.66 14.74 0.60
N ILE A 174 -12.68 14.10 1.26
CA ILE A 174 -11.99 14.62 2.44
C ILE A 174 -10.66 15.25 2.02
N ASP A 175 -10.70 16.47 1.51
CA ASP A 175 -9.47 17.24 1.25
C ASP A 175 -9.00 17.93 2.53
N CYS A 176 -8.13 17.26 3.29
CA CYS A 176 -7.52 17.86 4.48
C CYS A 176 -5.98 17.78 4.44
N ARG A 177 -5.34 18.89 4.83
CA ARG A 177 -3.87 19.00 4.88
C ARG A 177 -3.22 17.92 5.75
N LEU A 178 -3.92 17.50 6.81
CA LEU A 178 -3.46 16.43 7.70
C LEU A 178 -3.40 15.08 6.98
N LEU A 179 -4.40 14.73 6.17
CA LEU A 179 -4.41 13.47 5.43
C LEU A 179 -3.36 13.46 4.32
N GLN A 180 -3.18 14.58 3.62
CA GLN A 180 -2.07 14.75 2.65
C GLN A 180 -0.70 14.64 3.32
N PHE A 181 -0.54 15.20 4.52
CA PHE A 181 0.70 15.08 5.31
C PHE A 181 0.93 13.64 5.78
N LEU A 182 -0.08 12.97 6.33
CA LEU A 182 0.01 11.56 6.73
C LEU A 182 0.32 10.66 5.53
N GLY A 183 -0.26 10.94 4.36
CA GLY A 183 0.02 10.22 3.11
C GLY A 183 1.49 10.32 2.72
N ARG A 184 2.09 11.52 2.78
CA ARG A 184 3.53 11.72 2.55
C ARG A 184 4.40 11.00 3.58
N ALA A 185 3.95 10.94 4.82
CA ALA A 185 4.65 10.23 5.90
C ALA A 185 4.40 8.72 5.92
N SER A 186 3.48 8.20 5.10
CA SER A 186 2.96 6.83 5.21
C SER A 186 4.04 5.76 5.15
N LEU A 187 4.98 5.82 4.20
CA LEU A 187 6.08 4.86 4.08
C LEU A 187 6.98 4.86 5.33
N THR A 188 7.24 6.05 5.87
CA THR A 188 8.05 6.21 7.08
C THR A 188 7.32 5.70 8.33
N ILE A 189 6.02 5.99 8.45
CA ILE A 189 5.16 5.45 9.51
C ILE A 189 5.12 3.93 9.41
N MET A 190 4.97 3.38 8.20
CA MET A 190 4.95 1.95 7.95
C MET A 190 6.23 1.26 8.45
N CYS A 191 7.41 1.84 8.21
CA CYS A 191 8.68 1.29 8.68
C CYS A 191 8.91 1.43 10.20
N VAL A 192 8.40 2.51 10.82
CA VAL A 192 8.77 2.91 12.18
C VAL A 192 7.71 2.50 13.23
N HIS A 193 6.45 2.35 12.84
CA HIS A 193 5.35 2.14 13.80
C HIS A 193 5.44 0.82 14.57
N GLU A 194 5.79 -0.30 13.93
CA GLU A 194 5.92 -1.62 14.59
C GLU A 194 6.96 -1.61 15.73
N PRO A 195 8.23 -1.18 15.50
CA PRO A 195 9.22 -1.13 16.56
C PRO A 195 8.86 -0.11 17.65
N VAL A 196 8.37 1.07 17.29
CA VAL A 196 7.97 2.11 18.25
C VAL A 196 6.83 1.64 19.15
N LYS A 197 5.78 1.06 18.57
CA LYS A 197 4.63 0.51 19.33
C LYS A 197 5.09 -0.53 20.35
N ARG A 198 6.01 -1.41 19.97
CA ARG A 198 6.53 -2.45 20.87
C ARG A 198 7.28 -1.85 22.06
N VAL A 199 8.20 -0.91 21.79
CA VAL A 199 8.96 -0.22 22.85
C VAL A 199 7.99 0.53 23.78
N LEU A 200 7.01 1.24 23.23
CA LEU A 200 6.04 2.00 24.01
C LEU A 200 5.16 1.11 24.88
N CYS A 201 4.66 -0.03 24.36
CA CYS A 201 3.94 -1.02 25.16
C CYS A 201 4.80 -1.58 26.30
N SER A 202 6.09 -1.87 26.05
CA SER A 202 7.00 -2.37 27.08
C SER A 202 7.29 -1.33 28.17
N VAL A 203 7.41 -0.05 27.81
CA VAL A 203 7.60 1.06 28.76
C VAL A 203 6.33 1.27 29.59
N MET A 204 5.16 1.35 28.97
CA MET A 204 3.87 1.50 29.66
C MET A 204 3.60 0.32 30.61
N ALA A 205 3.89 -0.91 30.20
CA ALA A 205 3.75 -2.09 31.06
C ALA A 205 4.65 -2.01 32.32
N LYS A 206 5.89 -1.51 32.18
CA LYS A 206 6.80 -1.31 33.32
C LYS A 206 6.32 -0.21 34.26
N ILE A 207 5.77 0.89 33.74
CA ILE A 207 5.27 2.01 34.54
C ILE A 207 4.02 1.59 35.33
N LEU A 208 3.12 0.81 34.72
CA LEU A 208 1.86 0.40 35.34
C LEU A 208 1.96 -0.89 36.17
N GLY A 209 3.06 -1.63 36.07
CA GLY A 209 3.22 -2.94 36.72
C GLY A 209 2.24 -4.01 36.20
N MET A 210 1.62 -3.79 35.04
CA MET A 210 0.63 -4.67 34.43
C MET A 210 1.22 -5.46 33.26
N ASN A 211 0.68 -6.65 33.00
CA ASN A 211 1.04 -7.43 31.82
C ASN A 211 0.67 -6.68 30.52
N THR A 212 1.50 -6.84 29.48
CA THR A 212 1.33 -6.19 28.17
C THR A 212 0.00 -6.53 27.50
N ASP A 213 -0.59 -7.68 27.82
CA ASP A 213 -1.85 -8.12 27.24
C ASP A 213 -3.04 -7.42 27.89
N ALA A 214 -2.99 -7.16 29.20
CA ALA A 214 -4.01 -6.38 29.90
C ALA A 214 -4.04 -4.91 29.42
N LEU A 215 -2.88 -4.36 29.04
CA LEU A 215 -2.78 -3.02 28.45
C LEU A 215 -3.46 -2.93 27.07
N ARG A 216 -3.39 -4.01 26.27
CA ARG A 216 -3.95 -4.05 24.91
C ARG A 216 -5.47 -4.23 24.90
N VAL A 217 -6.01 -4.94 25.88
CA VAL A 217 -7.46 -5.15 26.01
C VAL A 217 -8.18 -3.86 26.43
N ASN A 218 -7.49 -3.00 27.17
CA ASN A 218 -8.10 -1.79 27.68
C ASN A 218 -8.05 -0.67 26.62
N LEU A 219 -9.22 -0.34 26.07
CA LEU A 219 -9.37 0.56 24.92
C LEU A 219 -8.71 1.93 25.14
N ALA A 220 -8.81 2.49 26.34
CA ALA A 220 -8.22 3.79 26.65
C ALA A 220 -6.69 3.77 26.52
N TYR A 221 -6.04 2.74 27.05
CA TYR A 221 -4.59 2.59 26.94
C TYR A 221 -4.16 2.23 25.52
N ALA A 222 -4.95 1.44 24.80
CA ALA A 222 -4.70 1.15 23.40
C ALA A 222 -4.74 2.42 22.55
N MET A 223 -5.74 3.28 22.73
CA MET A 223 -5.86 4.57 22.04
C MET A 223 -4.73 5.53 22.41
N LEU A 224 -4.31 5.56 23.68
CA LEU A 224 -3.19 6.39 24.10
C LEU A 224 -1.87 5.93 23.45
N VAL A 225 -1.63 4.61 23.42
CA VAL A 225 -0.44 4.02 22.77
C VAL A 225 -0.44 4.29 21.26
N THR A 226 -1.59 4.21 20.57
CA THR A 226 -1.66 4.49 19.13
C THR A 226 -1.39 5.96 18.83
N VAL A 227 -2.01 6.90 19.56
CA VAL A 227 -1.78 8.34 19.40
C VAL A 227 -0.31 8.69 19.64
N ALA A 228 0.29 8.18 20.71
CA ALA A 228 1.70 8.40 21.02
C ALA A 228 2.63 7.77 19.96
N THR A 229 2.31 6.58 19.45
CA THR A 229 3.07 5.94 18.36
C THR A 229 3.03 6.80 17.09
N VAL A 230 1.85 7.28 16.69
CA VAL A 230 1.69 8.14 15.51
C VAL A 230 2.45 9.45 15.68
N ALA A 231 2.37 10.09 16.85
CA ALA A 231 3.10 11.32 17.14
C ALA A 231 4.63 11.13 17.02
N ILE A 232 5.17 10.03 17.57
CA ILE A 232 6.59 9.69 17.45
C ILE A 232 6.96 9.42 15.99
N CYS A 233 6.17 8.65 15.25
CA CYS A 233 6.42 8.39 13.83
C CYS A 233 6.43 9.68 13.00
N VAL A 234 5.52 10.61 13.26
CA VAL A 234 5.49 11.93 12.62
C VAL A 234 6.73 12.74 12.96
N ALA A 235 7.17 12.74 14.22
CA ALA A 235 8.41 13.40 14.62
C ALA A 235 9.64 12.82 13.90
N VAL A 236 9.73 11.49 13.80
CA VAL A 236 10.80 10.81 13.04
C VAL A 236 10.74 11.18 11.55
N HIS A 237 9.55 11.26 10.96
CA HIS A 237 9.38 11.69 9.57
C HIS A 237 9.93 13.12 9.35
N LEU A 238 9.57 14.07 10.23
CA LEU A 238 10.06 15.46 10.14
C LEU A 238 11.58 15.57 10.32
N ILE A 239 12.15 14.76 11.22
CA ILE A 239 13.61 14.67 11.40
C ILE A 239 14.24 14.15 10.11
N MET A 240 13.70 13.07 9.54
CA MET A 240 14.26 12.46 8.34
C MET A 240 14.13 13.38 7.11
N ASP A 241 13.04 14.15 6.98
CA ASP A 241 12.90 15.17 5.92
C ASP A 241 13.93 16.29 6.05
N ARG A 242 14.36 16.61 7.27
CA ARG A 242 15.41 17.60 7.53
C ARG A 242 16.80 17.09 7.21
N PHE A 243 17.12 15.83 7.57
CA PHE A 243 18.48 15.29 7.46
C PHE A 243 18.75 14.57 6.14
N VAL A 244 17.74 13.91 5.55
CA VAL A 244 17.91 13.10 4.31
C VAL A 244 16.70 13.26 3.37
N PRO A 245 16.43 14.48 2.85
CA PRO A 245 15.29 14.72 1.96
C PRO A 245 15.34 13.88 0.67
N VAL A 246 16.56 13.54 0.22
CA VAL A 246 16.80 12.70 -0.97
C VAL A 246 16.28 11.28 -0.80
N LEU A 247 16.30 10.72 0.42
CA LEU A 247 15.82 9.35 0.68
C LEU A 247 14.29 9.26 0.72
N ILE A 248 13.61 10.38 0.98
CA ILE A 248 12.14 10.50 1.00
C ILE A 248 11.58 10.75 -0.42
N GLY A 249 12.46 10.94 -1.42
CA GLY A 249 12.03 11.36 -2.76
C GLY A 249 11.54 12.81 -2.80
N SER A 250 11.79 13.59 -1.74
CA SER A 250 11.57 15.04 -1.73
C SER A 250 12.65 15.66 -2.62
N SER A 251 12.37 15.70 -3.91
CA SER A 251 13.12 16.54 -4.84
C SER A 251 12.81 17.97 -4.46
N ARG A 252 13.56 18.51 -3.49
CA ARG A 252 13.57 19.95 -3.27
C ARG A 252 13.94 20.56 -4.60
N HIS A 253 12.95 21.23 -5.19
CA HIS A 253 13.13 22.12 -6.32
C HIS A 253 14.30 23.02 -5.97
N ASN A 254 15.42 22.80 -6.63
CA ASN A 254 16.68 23.45 -6.33
C ASN A 254 16.50 24.92 -6.74
N PRO A 255 16.43 25.91 -5.82
CA PRO A 255 16.22 27.31 -6.19
C PRO A 255 17.43 27.90 -6.93
N VAL A 256 18.53 27.13 -7.07
CA VAL A 256 19.79 27.57 -7.67
C VAL A 256 19.78 27.55 -9.20
N LEU A 257 18.76 26.97 -9.86
CA LEU A 257 18.67 26.96 -11.34
C LEU A 257 17.78 28.05 -11.96
N GLN A 258 17.09 28.89 -11.18
CA GLN A 258 16.33 30.02 -11.72
C GLN A 258 17.17 31.27 -12.02
N ASP A 259 18.41 31.34 -11.55
CA ASP A 259 19.28 32.53 -11.73
C ASP A 259 20.12 32.51 -13.02
N LYS A 260 19.98 31.48 -13.87
CA LYS A 260 20.76 31.34 -15.12
C LYS A 260 19.95 31.42 -16.41
N THR A 261 18.63 31.60 -16.34
CA THR A 261 17.76 31.82 -17.51
C THR A 261 17.23 33.25 -17.61
N THR A 262 17.73 34.16 -16.78
CA THR A 262 17.51 35.61 -16.90
C THR A 262 18.85 36.35 -16.86
N ALA A 263 19.68 36.11 -17.88
CA ALA A 263 20.80 36.98 -18.25
C ALA A 263 20.96 36.96 -19.77
#